data_AF-A0A7X3TLJ5-F1
#
_entry.id   AF-A0A7X3TLJ5-F1
#
_cell.length_a   1.000
_cell.length_b   1.000
_cell.length_c   1.000
_cell.angle_alpha   90.00
_cell.angle_beta   90.00
_cell.angle_gamma   90.00
#
_symmetry.space_group_name_H-M   'P 1'
#
loop_
_entity.id
_entity.type
_entity.pdbx_description
1 polymer ?
#
loop_
_entity_poly.entity_id
_entity_poly.type
_entity_poly.pdbx_seq_one_letter_code
_entity_poly.pdbx_strand_id
1 'polypeptide(L)'
;MAAGPIRGRVLRIESDYESDVVRVAFGSCVSQRKNQDVWEHIAEKDPHLFIMMGDGVYPEHEPGALSTLDAIRSAYRHAGKCVELNRFREQIPVAAIWDDNDYGGMDIGRTFAHKFESRDLFLDFWTSGAEASIRRRDSGIYASWELGMPERRIQIIAPDLRFSRSEWAMAGLKTIIARQLRGMGPFEATRDSGATMLGETQWAWLEDCLRRPAKLRLFVSSIQVIPGERGWECWSNFPAEQERLLRLISQPRVGPVIVLSGDAHYAEISRKDGDEGIGALWEITSSGLTEHWPTPGPNSFRIGPAYPQPNFGILTVDWRPASPQLTVGIHGADGRRLRREFLLLESLMHSPSGGSASRTARSPQRFMA
;
A
#
# COMPACT_ATOMS: atom_id res chain seq x y z
N MET A 1 23.66 -27.63 9.96
CA MET A 1 23.90 -26.45 10.81
C MET A 1 22.66 -25.58 10.73
N ALA A 2 21.94 -25.41 11.84
CA ALA A 2 20.74 -24.59 11.90
C ALA A 2 21.13 -23.12 11.71
N ALA A 3 20.64 -22.48 10.65
CA ALA A 3 20.74 -21.03 10.51
C ALA A 3 19.99 -20.40 11.69
N GLY A 4 20.71 -19.67 12.54
CA GLY A 4 20.13 -18.96 13.67
C GLY A 4 19.14 -17.87 13.21
N PRO A 5 18.32 -17.35 14.14
CA PRO A 5 17.37 -16.28 13.82
C PRO A 5 18.13 -15.06 13.27
N ILE A 6 17.81 -14.71 12.03
CA ILE A 6 18.33 -13.53 11.35
C ILE A 6 17.77 -12.31 12.08
N ARG A 7 18.65 -11.51 12.68
CA ARG A 7 18.30 -10.29 13.41
C ARG A 7 18.04 -9.16 12.41
N GLY A 8 16.81 -9.06 11.91
CA GLY A 8 16.30 -7.80 11.37
C GLY A 8 16.32 -6.73 12.46
N ARG A 9 16.80 -5.53 12.12
CA ARG A 9 16.71 -4.38 13.02
C ARG A 9 15.23 -4.13 13.30
N VAL A 10 14.86 -4.25 14.57
CA VAL A 10 13.58 -3.77 15.10
C VAL A 10 13.40 -2.32 14.65
N LEU A 11 12.34 -2.05 13.90
CA LEU A 11 11.98 -0.70 13.44
C LEU A 11 11.53 0.16 14.64
N ARG A 12 12.49 0.65 15.44
CA ARG A 12 12.52 2.08 15.70
C ARG A 12 13.43 2.68 14.64
N ILE A 13 12.85 3.13 13.52
CA ILE A 13 13.47 4.23 12.78
C ILE A 13 13.15 5.50 13.57
N GLU A 14 13.64 5.57 14.81
CA GLU A 14 14.02 6.84 15.44
C GLU A 14 15.47 7.08 15.03
N SER A 15 15.78 6.94 13.74
CA SER A 15 17.00 7.54 13.23
C SER A 15 16.62 8.99 12.99
N ASP A 16 17.15 9.88 13.81
CA ASP A 16 17.38 11.27 13.47
C ASP A 16 18.28 11.30 12.22
N TYR A 17 17.69 10.94 11.07
CA TYR A 17 18.38 10.81 9.82
C TYR A 17 18.39 12.19 9.18
N GLU A 18 19.53 12.85 9.27
CA GLU A 18 19.80 14.15 8.64
C GLU A 18 19.99 13.97 7.12
N SER A 19 18.93 13.56 6.42
CA SER A 19 18.89 13.68 4.97
C SER A 19 17.78 14.61 4.55
N ASP A 20 18.16 15.59 3.75
CA ASP A 20 17.19 16.44 3.06
C ASP A 20 16.46 15.68 1.95
N VAL A 21 16.92 14.49 1.55
CA VAL A 21 16.28 13.66 0.52
C VAL A 21 16.00 12.26 1.06
N VAL A 22 14.72 11.92 1.20
CA VAL A 22 14.27 10.60 1.65
C VAL A 22 13.74 9.81 0.46
N ARG A 23 14.12 8.53 0.37
CA ARG A 23 13.64 7.59 -0.66
C ARG A 23 13.00 6.40 0.00
N VAL A 24 11.77 6.09 -0.38
CA VAL A 24 11.02 4.93 0.05
C VAL A 24 10.72 4.09 -1.18
N ALA A 25 11.24 2.87 -1.20
CA ALA A 25 10.87 1.87 -2.19
C ALA A 25 9.67 1.06 -1.68
N PHE A 26 8.85 0.55 -2.59
CA PHE A 26 7.68 -0.24 -2.21
C PHE A 26 7.29 -1.20 -3.33
N GLY A 27 6.66 -2.31 -2.94
CA GLY A 27 6.15 -3.32 -3.85
C GLY A 27 5.39 -4.42 -3.12
N SER A 28 4.72 -5.27 -3.87
CA SER A 28 4.02 -6.46 -3.36
C SER A 28 4.23 -7.63 -4.32
N CYS A 29 3.65 -8.79 -4.02
CA CYS A 29 3.49 -9.90 -4.96
C CYS A 29 4.83 -10.43 -5.49
N VAL A 30 5.61 -10.99 -4.56
CA VAL A 30 6.90 -11.64 -4.82
C VAL A 30 6.80 -13.16 -4.60
N SER A 31 6.91 -13.91 -5.69
CA SER A 31 6.93 -15.36 -5.62
C SER A 31 8.33 -15.88 -5.33
N GLN A 32 8.42 -16.65 -4.25
CA GLN A 32 9.62 -17.39 -3.87
C GLN A 32 10.07 -18.42 -4.91
N ARG A 33 9.25 -18.71 -5.94
CA ARG A 33 9.56 -19.65 -7.02
C ARG A 33 10.11 -19.00 -8.28
N LYS A 34 10.15 -17.66 -8.35
CA LYS A 34 10.61 -16.90 -9.51
C LYS A 34 11.97 -16.26 -9.25
N ASN A 35 12.65 -15.84 -10.31
CA ASN A 35 13.84 -15.01 -10.20
C ASN A 35 13.48 -13.70 -9.46
N GLN A 36 14.35 -13.27 -8.55
CA GLN A 36 14.15 -12.07 -7.73
C GLN A 36 15.31 -11.07 -7.83
N ASP A 37 15.94 -10.96 -9.00
CA ASP A 37 16.99 -9.96 -9.30
C ASP A 37 16.48 -8.51 -9.09
N VAL A 38 15.15 -8.34 -9.08
CA VAL A 38 14.47 -7.09 -8.70
C VAL A 38 14.98 -6.51 -7.38
N TRP A 39 15.36 -7.34 -6.40
CA TRP A 39 15.92 -6.84 -5.14
C TRP A 39 17.22 -6.06 -5.33
N GLU A 40 18.08 -6.50 -6.25
CA GLU A 40 19.32 -5.80 -6.58
C GLU A 40 19.00 -4.45 -7.23
N HIS A 41 18.06 -4.43 -8.18
CA HIS A 41 17.63 -3.20 -8.85
C HIS A 41 16.90 -2.20 -7.94
N ILE A 42 16.22 -2.68 -6.90
CA ILE A 42 15.67 -1.82 -5.85
C ILE A 42 16.81 -1.24 -5.01
N ALA A 43 17.78 -2.07 -4.61
CA ALA A 43 18.94 -1.62 -3.82
C ALA A 43 19.76 -0.56 -4.56
N GLU A 44 19.92 -0.68 -5.88
CA GLU A 44 20.57 0.33 -6.74
C GLU A 44 19.87 1.71 -6.70
N LYS A 45 18.61 1.79 -6.27
CA LYS A 45 17.91 3.07 -6.10
C LYS A 45 18.22 3.75 -4.77
N ASP A 46 19.03 3.11 -3.91
CA ASP A 46 19.45 3.63 -2.61
C ASP A 46 18.25 4.11 -1.76
N PRO A 47 17.27 3.22 -1.48
CA PRO A 47 16.14 3.55 -0.62
C PRO A 47 16.54 3.51 0.86
N HIS A 48 15.95 4.40 1.64
CA HIS A 48 16.10 4.44 3.10
C HIS A 48 15.19 3.41 3.79
N LEU A 49 14.13 2.99 3.10
CA LEU A 49 13.14 2.03 3.55
C LEU A 49 12.56 1.31 2.33
N PHE A 50 12.34 0.01 2.46
CA PHE A 50 11.45 -0.74 1.58
C PHE A 50 10.15 -1.08 2.30
N ILE A 51 9.01 -0.88 1.64
CA ILE A 51 7.70 -1.28 2.14
C ILE A 51 7.22 -2.49 1.34
N MET A 52 7.14 -3.64 2.00
CA MET A 52 6.47 -4.82 1.48
C MET A 52 4.98 -4.70 1.77
N MET A 53 4.18 -4.50 0.73
CA MET A 53 2.75 -4.16 0.87
C MET A 53 1.83 -5.37 0.91
N GLY A 54 2.37 -6.58 0.75
CA GLY A 54 1.58 -7.81 0.71
C GLY A 54 2.16 -8.84 -0.24
N ASP A 55 1.65 -10.05 -0.18
CA ASP A 55 2.09 -11.22 -0.94
C ASP A 55 3.61 -11.40 -0.93
N GLY A 56 4.14 -11.55 0.29
CA GLY A 56 5.52 -11.90 0.57
C GLY A 56 5.93 -13.28 0.07
N VAL A 57 4.96 -14.18 -0.03
CA VAL A 57 5.11 -15.55 -0.51
C VAL A 57 3.83 -16.01 -1.19
N TYR A 58 3.92 -17.05 -2.01
CA TYR A 58 2.78 -17.70 -2.66
C TYR A 58 2.74 -19.18 -2.28
N PRO A 59 2.00 -19.58 -1.24
CA PRO A 59 1.88 -20.98 -0.83
C PRO A 59 1.24 -21.85 -1.90
N GLU A 60 1.63 -23.12 -1.94
CA GLU A 60 0.98 -24.12 -2.79
C GLU A 60 -0.41 -24.44 -2.25
N HIS A 61 -1.37 -24.54 -3.16
CA HIS A 61 -2.74 -24.91 -2.85
C HIS A 61 -3.35 -25.64 -4.05
N GLU A 62 -4.28 -26.55 -3.77
CA GLU A 62 -5.11 -27.14 -4.82
C GLU A 62 -6.01 -26.05 -5.44
N PRO A 63 -6.33 -26.12 -6.74
CA PRO A 63 -7.24 -25.15 -7.36
C PRO A 63 -8.55 -25.01 -6.60
N GLY A 64 -8.85 -23.80 -6.12
CA GLY A 64 -10.06 -23.49 -5.35
C GLY A 64 -10.01 -23.86 -3.86
N ALA A 65 -8.85 -24.27 -3.34
CA ALA A 65 -8.65 -24.54 -1.93
C ALA A 65 -7.85 -23.43 -1.23
N LEU A 66 -8.09 -23.25 0.07
CA LEU A 66 -7.25 -22.43 0.93
C LEU A 66 -5.86 -23.05 1.09
N SER A 67 -4.88 -22.21 1.37
CA SER A 67 -3.54 -22.67 1.70
C SER A 67 -3.53 -23.34 3.07
N THR A 68 -2.91 -24.51 3.17
CA THR A 68 -2.68 -25.14 4.47
C THR A 68 -1.59 -24.39 5.23
N LEU A 69 -1.60 -24.47 6.57
CA LEU A 69 -0.55 -23.86 7.39
C LEU A 69 0.86 -24.39 7.03
N ASP A 70 0.96 -25.66 6.64
CA ASP A 70 2.23 -26.25 6.19
C ASP A 70 2.68 -25.71 4.83
N ALA A 71 1.76 -25.44 3.91
CA ALA A 71 2.08 -24.78 2.66
C ALA A 71 2.60 -23.35 2.90
N ILE A 72 1.96 -22.58 3.78
CA ILE A 72 2.39 -21.22 4.16
C ILE A 72 3.80 -21.27 4.78
N ARG A 73 4.01 -22.18 5.74
CA ARG A 73 5.31 -22.40 6.38
C ARG A 73 6.39 -22.81 5.36
N SER A 74 6.07 -23.68 4.41
CA SER A 74 6.97 -24.12 3.35
C SER A 74 7.36 -22.94 2.44
N ALA A 75 6.39 -22.11 2.09
CA ALA A 75 6.61 -20.93 1.25
C ALA A 75 7.57 -19.94 1.92
N TYR A 76 7.39 -19.61 3.21
CA TYR A 76 8.34 -18.79 3.95
C TYR A 76 9.73 -19.43 4.09
N ARG A 77 9.81 -20.75 4.32
CA ARG A 77 11.10 -21.46 4.34
C ARG A 77 11.81 -21.42 3.00
N HIS A 78 11.09 -21.45 1.89
CA HIS A 78 11.66 -21.29 0.56
C HIS A 78 12.11 -19.84 0.34
N ALA A 79 11.26 -18.85 0.63
CA ALA A 79 11.63 -17.43 0.53
C ALA A 79 12.88 -17.10 1.36
N GLY A 80 13.03 -17.70 2.53
CA GLY A 80 14.21 -17.51 3.40
C GLY A 80 15.52 -18.03 2.82
N LYS A 81 15.49 -18.79 1.71
CA LYS A 81 16.68 -19.26 0.98
C LYS A 81 17.08 -18.33 -0.17
N CYS A 82 16.25 -17.34 -0.51
CA CYS A 82 16.54 -16.37 -1.56
C CYS A 82 17.75 -15.50 -1.17
N VAL A 83 18.84 -15.60 -1.94
CA VAL A 83 20.10 -14.92 -1.60
C VAL A 83 19.96 -13.41 -1.78
N GLU A 84 19.26 -13.00 -2.82
CA GLU A 84 19.00 -11.62 -3.21
C GLU A 84 18.17 -10.91 -2.13
N LEU A 85 17.06 -11.51 -1.70
CA LEU A 85 16.22 -10.99 -0.60
C LEU A 85 17.00 -10.91 0.72
N ASN A 86 17.78 -11.95 1.05
CA ASN A 86 18.58 -11.96 2.27
C ASN A 86 19.63 -10.84 2.28
N ARG A 87 20.36 -10.67 1.17
CA ARG A 87 21.33 -9.58 1.00
C ARG A 87 20.65 -8.21 1.07
N PHE A 88 19.45 -8.08 0.49
CA PHE A 88 18.67 -6.84 0.50
C PHE A 88 18.30 -6.41 1.91
N ARG A 89 17.68 -7.29 2.70
CA ARG A 89 17.21 -6.98 4.06
C ARG A 89 18.33 -6.79 5.10
N GLU A 90 19.55 -7.22 4.78
CA GLU A 90 20.76 -6.89 5.57
C GLU A 90 21.18 -5.43 5.42
N GLN A 91 20.84 -4.79 4.31
CA GLN A 91 21.27 -3.43 3.95
C GLN A 91 20.14 -2.40 4.13
N ILE A 92 18.92 -2.77 3.73
CA ILE A 92 17.79 -1.84 3.64
C ILE A 92 16.73 -2.28 4.67
N PRO A 93 16.28 -1.39 5.57
CA PRO A 93 15.17 -1.67 6.46
C PRO A 93 13.90 -2.03 5.67
N VAL A 94 13.16 -3.03 6.15
CA VAL A 94 11.90 -3.47 5.55
C VAL A 94 10.75 -3.29 6.53
N ALA A 95 9.78 -2.46 6.18
CA ALA A 95 8.45 -2.46 6.79
C ALA A 95 7.55 -3.38 5.98
N ALA A 96 6.87 -4.32 6.63
CA ALA A 96 6.06 -5.32 5.94
C ALA A 96 4.65 -5.41 6.52
N ILE A 97 3.67 -5.53 5.64
CA ILE A 97 2.31 -5.98 5.91
C ILE A 97 2.01 -7.16 4.97
N TRP A 98 1.03 -7.98 5.31
CA TRP A 98 0.64 -9.16 4.55
C TRP A 98 -0.48 -8.90 3.55
N ASP A 99 -0.71 -9.86 2.67
CA ASP A 99 -1.98 -10.02 1.96
C ASP A 99 -2.52 -11.45 2.00
N ASP A 100 -3.41 -11.83 1.08
CA ASP A 100 -4.10 -13.14 1.10
C ASP A 100 -3.11 -14.31 1.07
N ASN A 101 -2.09 -14.27 0.22
CA ASN A 101 -1.16 -15.40 0.07
C ASN A 101 -0.27 -15.60 1.31
N ASP A 102 0.04 -14.53 2.04
CA ASP A 102 0.73 -14.60 3.33
C ASP A 102 -0.19 -15.09 4.46
N TYR A 103 -1.49 -14.79 4.36
CA TYR A 103 -2.48 -15.00 5.42
C TYR A 103 -3.10 -16.40 5.41
N GLY A 104 -3.56 -16.89 4.26
CA GLY A 104 -4.37 -18.12 4.19
C GLY A 104 -4.78 -18.57 2.78
N GLY A 105 -4.48 -17.79 1.75
CA GLY A 105 -4.95 -17.97 0.37
C GLY A 105 -6.13 -17.05 0.03
N MET A 106 -6.45 -17.02 -1.26
CA MET A 106 -7.38 -16.06 -1.87
C MET A 106 -8.66 -15.87 -1.06
N ASP A 107 -9.07 -14.61 -0.93
CA ASP A 107 -10.42 -14.22 -0.55
C ASP A 107 -10.88 -14.54 0.88
N ILE A 108 -10.06 -15.21 1.71
CA ILE A 108 -10.40 -15.52 3.10
C ILE A 108 -10.13 -14.33 4.03
N GLY A 109 -10.95 -14.20 5.07
CA GLY A 109 -10.88 -13.12 6.06
C GLY A 109 -10.92 -13.65 7.48
N ARG A 110 -11.79 -13.08 8.30
CA ARG A 110 -11.91 -13.35 9.74
C ARG A 110 -12.16 -14.82 10.12
N THR A 111 -12.72 -15.59 9.19
CA THR A 111 -13.11 -17.01 9.37
C THR A 111 -11.98 -18.00 9.12
N PHE A 112 -10.79 -17.53 8.71
CA PHE A 112 -9.64 -18.42 8.55
C PHE A 112 -9.19 -19.01 9.90
N ALA A 113 -9.23 -20.33 10.01
CA ALA A 113 -8.94 -21.03 11.26
C ALA A 113 -7.49 -20.84 11.75
N HIS A 114 -6.53 -20.67 10.83
CA HIS A 114 -5.09 -20.59 11.15
C HIS A 114 -4.52 -19.17 11.10
N LYS A 115 -5.37 -18.15 11.29
CA LYS A 115 -4.96 -16.74 11.18
C LYS A 115 -3.92 -16.31 12.21
N PHE A 116 -3.95 -16.90 13.41
CA PHE A 116 -2.97 -16.62 14.46
C PHE A 116 -1.62 -17.26 14.15
N GLU A 117 -1.63 -18.49 13.65
CA GLU A 117 -0.41 -19.20 13.26
C GLU A 117 0.23 -18.57 12.02
N SER A 118 -0.58 -18.10 11.08
CA SER A 118 -0.09 -17.40 9.89
C SER A 118 0.50 -16.03 10.27
N ARG A 119 -0.09 -15.32 11.24
CA ARG A 119 0.53 -14.12 11.83
C ARG A 119 1.89 -14.44 12.37
N ASP A 120 1.99 -15.52 13.14
CA ASP A 120 3.21 -15.89 13.80
C ASP A 120 4.31 -16.23 12.78
N LEU A 121 3.98 -16.94 11.70
CA LEU A 121 4.89 -17.20 10.57
C LEU A 121 5.33 -15.91 9.86
N PHE A 122 4.39 -15.00 9.58
CA PHE A 122 4.69 -13.70 8.96
C PHE A 122 5.66 -12.89 9.82
N LEU A 123 5.37 -12.78 11.13
CA LEU A 123 6.20 -12.03 12.07
C LEU A 123 7.59 -12.65 12.23
N ASP A 124 7.69 -13.97 12.26
CA ASP A 124 8.98 -14.67 12.34
C ASP A 124 9.85 -14.38 11.10
N PHE A 125 9.23 -14.30 9.92
CA PHE A 125 9.95 -14.06 8.67
C PHE A 125 10.37 -12.61 8.49
N TRP A 126 9.44 -11.66 8.65
CA TRP A 126 9.65 -10.25 8.31
C TRP A 126 10.17 -9.40 9.47
N THR A 127 9.81 -9.72 10.72
CA THR A 127 10.07 -8.83 11.87
C THR A 127 11.14 -9.36 12.84
N SER A 128 11.71 -10.54 12.55
CA SER A 128 12.70 -11.19 13.41
C SER A 128 12.23 -11.38 14.86
N GLY A 129 10.92 -11.54 15.05
CA GLY A 129 10.29 -11.77 16.36
C GLY A 129 10.16 -10.54 17.27
N ALA A 130 10.52 -9.34 16.79
CA ALA A 130 10.63 -8.15 17.62
C ALA A 130 9.30 -7.53 18.08
N GLU A 131 8.20 -7.85 17.40
CA GLU A 131 6.89 -7.26 17.65
C GLU A 131 6.05 -8.11 18.62
N ALA A 132 6.59 -8.35 19.83
CA ALA A 132 5.89 -9.14 20.85
C ALA A 132 4.50 -8.56 21.20
N SER A 133 4.31 -7.25 21.02
CA SER A 133 3.02 -6.57 21.13
C SER A 133 2.04 -7.00 20.04
N ILE A 134 2.46 -7.05 18.77
CA ILE A 134 1.61 -7.49 17.64
C ILE A 134 1.22 -8.96 17.80
N ARG A 135 2.15 -9.82 18.24
CA ARG A 135 1.85 -11.25 18.48
C ARG A 135 0.79 -11.48 19.56
N ARG A 136 0.55 -10.51 20.45
CA ARG A 136 -0.51 -10.59 21.47
C ARG A 136 -1.84 -10.00 21.01
N ARG A 137 -1.89 -9.31 19.87
CA ARG A 137 -3.15 -8.73 19.35
C ARG A 137 -4.05 -9.81 18.80
N ASP A 138 -5.33 -9.67 19.06
CA ASP A 138 -6.42 -10.49 18.53
C ASP A 138 -7.11 -9.84 17.32
N SER A 139 -6.44 -8.85 16.70
CA SER A 139 -7.01 -7.96 15.69
C SER A 139 -6.08 -7.74 14.48
N GLY A 140 -5.06 -8.59 14.32
CA GLY A 140 -4.19 -8.60 13.14
C GLY A 140 -2.78 -8.03 13.36
N ILE A 141 -2.10 -7.77 12.25
CA ILE A 141 -0.69 -7.36 12.19
C ILE A 141 -0.45 -5.89 11.86
N TYR A 142 -1.52 -5.09 11.85
CA TYR A 142 -1.45 -3.67 11.49
C TYR A 142 -0.35 -2.94 12.26
N ALA A 143 0.37 -2.06 11.58
CA ALA A 143 1.55 -1.43 12.13
C ALA A 143 1.77 -0.03 11.58
N SER A 144 2.61 0.74 12.27
CA SER A 144 2.97 2.08 11.86
C SER A 144 4.43 2.35 12.17
N TRP A 145 5.08 3.11 11.30
CA TRP A 145 6.48 3.48 11.42
C TRP A 145 6.63 4.98 11.18
N GLU A 146 7.76 5.53 11.61
CA GLU A 146 8.11 6.93 11.41
C GLU A 146 9.49 6.97 10.76
N LEU A 147 9.71 7.90 9.84
CA LEU A 147 10.97 8.07 9.10
C LEU A 147 11.31 9.56 9.03
N GLY A 148 12.56 9.88 9.36
CA GLY A 148 13.09 11.24 9.36
C GLY A 148 12.83 12.03 10.65
N MET A 149 13.42 13.22 10.70
CA MET A 149 13.36 14.13 11.85
C MET A 149 11.94 14.61 12.17
N PRO A 150 11.63 15.00 13.42
CA PRO A 150 10.29 15.46 13.83
C PRO A 150 9.65 16.53 12.91
N GLU A 151 10.44 17.48 12.40
CA GLU A 151 9.99 18.57 11.54
C GLU A 151 9.82 18.18 10.06
N ARG A 152 10.30 16.99 9.66
CA ARG A 152 10.23 16.40 8.31
C ARG A 152 9.66 14.98 8.33
N ARG A 153 8.95 14.64 9.41
CA ARG A 153 8.54 13.27 9.69
C ARG A 153 7.60 12.74 8.62
N ILE A 154 7.97 11.60 8.05
CA ILE A 154 7.10 10.75 7.25
C ILE A 154 6.53 9.68 8.18
N GLN A 155 5.22 9.60 8.29
CA GLN A 155 4.55 8.53 9.02
C GLN A 155 4.04 7.49 8.02
N ILE A 156 4.40 6.22 8.22
CA ILE A 156 3.90 5.09 7.45
C ILE A 156 2.85 4.38 8.29
N ILE A 157 1.68 4.13 7.72
CA ILE A 157 0.55 3.48 8.39
C ILE A 157 0.07 2.34 7.50
N ALA A 158 0.13 1.11 8.01
CA ALA A 158 -0.26 -0.09 7.29
C ALA A 158 -1.34 -0.85 8.08
N PRO A 159 -2.62 -0.69 7.77
CA PRO A 159 -3.68 -1.56 8.28
C PRO A 159 -3.55 -3.01 7.76
N ASP A 160 -4.13 -3.93 8.51
CA ASP A 160 -4.37 -5.32 8.17
C ASP A 160 -5.78 -5.48 7.59
N LEU A 161 -5.85 -5.92 6.33
CA LEU A 161 -7.10 -6.03 5.58
C LEU A 161 -7.65 -7.47 5.54
N ARG A 162 -7.07 -8.39 6.31
CA ARG A 162 -7.41 -9.82 6.30
C ARG A 162 -8.01 -10.28 7.61
N PHE A 163 -7.35 -9.98 8.74
CA PHE A 163 -7.59 -10.66 10.01
C PHE A 163 -9.02 -10.51 10.57
N SER A 164 -9.60 -9.33 10.40
CA SER A 164 -10.93 -8.96 10.90
C SER A 164 -11.98 -8.86 9.79
N ARG A 165 -11.56 -8.96 8.53
CA ARG A 165 -12.40 -8.67 7.35
C ARG A 165 -13.54 -9.68 7.25
N SER A 166 -14.76 -9.19 7.03
CA SER A 166 -15.91 -10.02 6.66
C SER A 166 -15.71 -10.62 5.26
N GLU A 167 -16.52 -11.61 4.94
CA GLU A 167 -16.54 -12.28 3.65
C GLU A 167 -16.84 -11.30 2.49
N TRP A 168 -16.27 -11.53 1.31
CA TRP A 168 -16.58 -10.71 0.13
C TRP A 168 -18.01 -10.97 -0.36
N ALA A 169 -18.68 -9.91 -0.80
CA ALA A 169 -19.95 -10.05 -1.51
C ALA A 169 -19.71 -10.48 -2.96
N MET A 170 -20.35 -11.58 -3.36
CA MET A 170 -20.26 -12.13 -4.71
C MET A 170 -21.33 -11.52 -5.61
N ALA A 171 -20.94 -11.11 -6.82
CA ALA A 171 -21.90 -10.74 -7.84
C ALA A 171 -22.74 -11.94 -8.30
N GLY A 172 -23.92 -11.68 -8.87
CA GLY A 172 -24.72 -12.74 -9.47
C GLY A 172 -23.99 -13.43 -10.63
N LEU A 173 -24.22 -14.74 -10.81
CA LEU A 173 -23.51 -15.59 -11.79
C LEU A 173 -23.46 -15.00 -13.20
N LYS A 174 -24.57 -14.43 -13.70
CA LYS A 174 -24.61 -13.77 -15.02
C LYS A 174 -23.64 -12.59 -15.11
N THR A 175 -23.54 -11.79 -14.04
CA THR A 175 -22.61 -10.66 -13.95
C THR A 175 -21.17 -11.16 -13.90
N ILE A 176 -20.89 -12.21 -13.12
CA ILE A 176 -19.55 -12.82 -13.05
C ILE A 176 -19.09 -13.28 -14.44
N ILE A 177 -19.93 -14.04 -15.15
CA ILE A 177 -19.61 -14.52 -16.51
C ILE A 177 -19.33 -13.35 -17.45
N ALA A 178 -20.18 -12.31 -17.44
CA ALA A 178 -19.99 -11.13 -18.29
C ALA A 178 -18.71 -10.34 -17.95
N ARG A 179 -18.33 -10.30 -16.67
CA ARG A 179 -17.12 -9.63 -16.16
C ARG A 179 -15.84 -10.39 -16.49
N GLN A 180 -15.86 -11.72 -16.38
CA GLN A 180 -14.70 -12.56 -16.69
C GLN A 180 -14.26 -12.40 -18.15
N LEU A 181 -15.20 -12.22 -19.09
CA LEU A 181 -14.90 -11.91 -20.50
C LEU A 181 -14.13 -10.58 -20.69
N ARG A 182 -14.08 -9.73 -19.66
CA ARG A 182 -13.38 -8.44 -19.64
C ARG A 182 -12.19 -8.43 -18.66
N GLY A 183 -11.79 -9.58 -18.13
CA GLY A 183 -10.70 -9.69 -17.14
C GLY A 183 -11.04 -9.11 -15.76
N MET A 184 -12.33 -8.96 -15.45
CA MET A 184 -12.83 -8.40 -14.19
C MET A 184 -13.17 -9.50 -13.18
N GLY A 185 -13.07 -9.16 -11.90
CA GLY A 185 -13.31 -10.08 -10.79
C GLY A 185 -14.77 -10.29 -10.42
N PRO A 186 -15.04 -11.27 -9.54
CA PRO A 186 -16.38 -11.71 -9.21
C PRO A 186 -17.07 -10.88 -8.12
N PHE A 187 -16.37 -9.97 -7.45
CA PHE A 187 -16.87 -9.28 -6.26
C PHE A 187 -17.71 -8.06 -6.59
N GLU A 188 -18.64 -7.74 -5.70
CA GLU A 188 -19.42 -6.50 -5.71
C GLU A 188 -19.33 -5.78 -4.37
N ALA A 189 -19.89 -4.57 -4.31
CA ALA A 189 -20.04 -3.84 -3.07
C ALA A 189 -21.02 -4.58 -2.14
N THR A 190 -20.57 -4.88 -0.92
CA THR A 190 -21.43 -5.47 0.10
C THR A 190 -22.59 -4.54 0.45
N ARG A 191 -23.76 -5.14 0.71
CA ARG A 191 -24.96 -4.45 1.22
C ARG A 191 -25.18 -4.69 2.71
N ASP A 192 -24.37 -5.53 3.32
CA ASP A 192 -24.43 -5.81 4.74
C ASP A 192 -23.81 -4.63 5.51
N SER A 193 -24.63 -3.93 6.29
CA SER A 193 -24.19 -2.79 7.10
C SER A 193 -23.33 -3.19 8.29
N GLY A 194 -23.29 -4.48 8.65
CA GLY A 194 -22.39 -5.05 9.66
C GLY A 194 -21.07 -5.57 9.09
N ALA A 195 -20.88 -5.52 7.77
CA ALA A 195 -19.64 -5.96 7.15
C ALA A 195 -18.51 -4.98 7.45
N THR A 196 -17.34 -5.50 7.83
CA THR A 196 -16.17 -4.71 8.19
C THR A 196 -14.93 -5.21 7.47
N MET A 197 -13.98 -4.32 7.20
CA MET A 197 -12.65 -4.66 6.71
C MET A 197 -11.64 -4.66 7.85
N LEU A 198 -11.61 -3.59 8.66
CA LEU A 198 -10.59 -3.43 9.70
C LEU A 198 -11.03 -3.96 11.08
N GLY A 199 -12.33 -3.89 11.38
CA GLY A 199 -12.87 -4.01 12.74
C GLY A 199 -12.62 -2.77 13.60
N GLU A 200 -13.47 -2.54 14.61
CA GLU A 200 -13.42 -1.30 15.43
C GLU A 200 -12.11 -1.13 16.21
N THR A 201 -11.51 -2.21 16.71
CA THR A 201 -10.21 -2.16 17.41
C THR A 201 -9.13 -1.53 16.53
N GLN A 202 -9.10 -1.90 15.25
CA GLN A 202 -8.12 -1.40 14.31
C GLN A 202 -8.49 0.02 13.83
N TRP A 203 -9.78 0.34 13.70
CA TRP A 203 -10.22 1.72 13.43
C TRP A 203 -9.79 2.69 14.52
N ALA A 204 -9.98 2.34 15.80
CA ALA A 204 -9.52 3.15 16.92
C ALA A 204 -7.99 3.37 16.87
N TRP A 205 -7.23 2.31 16.58
CA TRP A 205 -5.78 2.41 16.37
C TRP A 205 -5.40 3.34 15.21
N LEU A 206 -6.12 3.25 14.09
CA LEU A 206 -5.86 4.10 12.92
C LEU A 206 -6.12 5.57 13.24
N GLU A 207 -7.22 5.88 13.92
CA GLU A 207 -7.53 7.23 14.38
C GLU A 207 -6.44 7.77 15.32
N ASP A 208 -5.96 6.97 16.27
CA ASP A 208 -4.86 7.34 17.17
C ASP A 208 -3.54 7.56 16.41
N CYS A 209 -3.25 6.74 15.40
CA CYS A 209 -2.08 6.94 14.55
C CYS A 209 -2.15 8.29 13.83
N LEU A 210 -3.31 8.62 13.26
CA LEU A 210 -3.49 9.85 12.50
C LEU A 210 -3.47 11.12 13.36
N ARG A 211 -3.67 11.02 14.69
CA ARG A 211 -3.51 12.14 15.63
C ARG A 211 -2.04 12.53 15.88
N ARG A 212 -1.07 11.63 15.61
CA ARG A 212 0.35 11.94 15.79
C ARG A 212 0.83 12.96 14.76
N PRO A 213 1.77 13.87 15.10
CA PRO A 213 2.28 14.84 14.14
C PRO A 213 3.10 14.15 13.03
N ALA A 214 2.85 14.52 11.78
CA ALA A 214 3.67 14.12 10.62
C ALA A 214 3.52 15.15 9.48
N LYS A 215 4.57 15.34 8.68
CA LYS A 215 4.56 16.23 7.51
C LYS A 215 4.01 15.56 6.26
N LEU A 216 4.20 14.25 6.16
CA LEU A 216 3.67 13.40 5.11
C LEU A 216 3.23 12.07 5.71
N ARG A 217 2.11 11.53 5.25
CA ARG A 217 1.65 10.20 5.60
C ARG A 217 1.63 9.30 4.37
N LEU A 218 2.16 8.10 4.52
CA LEU A 218 2.04 7.01 3.56
C LEU A 218 1.03 6.00 4.13
N PHE A 219 -0.15 5.95 3.53
CA PHE A 219 -1.15 4.96 3.84
C PHE A 219 -0.91 3.73 2.96
N VAL A 220 -0.40 2.66 3.56
CA VAL A 220 -0.03 1.43 2.87
C VAL A 220 -1.20 0.47 2.92
N SER A 221 -1.72 0.07 1.78
CA SER A 221 -2.86 -0.82 1.68
C SER A 221 -2.50 -2.04 0.84
N SER A 222 -2.82 -3.25 1.30
CA SER A 222 -2.47 -4.44 0.51
C SER A 222 -3.27 -4.51 -0.79
N ILE A 223 -4.53 -4.05 -0.76
CA ILE A 223 -5.41 -3.91 -1.93
C ILE A 223 -5.66 -2.44 -2.28
N GLN A 224 -6.23 -2.19 -3.45
CA GLN A 224 -6.45 -0.82 -3.95
C GLN A 224 -7.55 -0.05 -3.19
N VAL A 225 -7.31 1.25 -2.96
CA VAL A 225 -8.19 2.13 -2.16
C VAL A 225 -9.17 2.93 -3.00
N ILE A 226 -8.71 3.61 -4.04
CA ILE A 226 -9.50 4.51 -4.89
C ILE A 226 -10.16 3.75 -6.04
N PRO A 227 -9.42 2.94 -6.85
CA PRO A 227 -10.03 2.15 -7.92
C PRO A 227 -11.01 1.11 -7.35
N GLY A 228 -12.19 1.00 -7.97
CA GLY A 228 -13.22 0.05 -7.55
C GLY A 228 -13.92 -0.69 -8.69
N GLU A 229 -13.60 -0.36 -9.94
CA GLU A 229 -14.37 -0.83 -11.10
C GLU A 229 -14.01 -2.26 -11.52
N ARG A 230 -12.90 -2.82 -11.02
CA ARG A 230 -12.37 -4.09 -11.53
C ARG A 230 -13.12 -5.33 -11.06
N GLY A 231 -13.88 -5.23 -9.96
CA GLY A 231 -14.55 -6.38 -9.35
C GLY A 231 -13.62 -7.39 -8.66
N TRP A 232 -12.31 -7.09 -8.59
CA TRP A 232 -11.36 -7.79 -7.72
C TRP A 232 -11.33 -7.13 -6.34
N GLU A 233 -10.55 -7.68 -5.43
CA GLU A 233 -10.43 -7.17 -4.07
C GLU A 233 -9.97 -5.70 -4.06
N CYS A 234 -10.77 -4.85 -3.41
CA CYS A 234 -10.49 -3.44 -3.24
C CYS A 234 -11.36 -2.86 -2.11
N TRP A 235 -11.05 -1.64 -1.67
CA TRP A 235 -11.83 -0.98 -0.64
C TRP A 235 -13.29 -0.74 -1.03
N SER A 236 -13.59 -0.55 -2.33
CA SER A 236 -14.96 -0.32 -2.80
C SER A 236 -15.89 -1.53 -2.62
N ASN A 237 -15.36 -2.73 -2.36
CA ASN A 237 -16.17 -3.87 -1.96
C ASN A 237 -16.82 -3.66 -0.57
N PHE A 238 -16.27 -2.76 0.25
CA PHE A 238 -16.80 -2.32 1.54
C PHE A 238 -17.05 -0.80 1.55
N PRO A 239 -18.13 -0.32 0.90
CA PRO A 239 -18.32 1.12 0.68
C PRO A 239 -18.32 1.97 1.96
N ALA A 240 -18.92 1.47 3.05
CA ALA A 240 -18.94 2.18 4.33
C ALA A 240 -17.54 2.35 4.94
N GLU A 241 -16.68 1.33 4.82
CA GLU A 241 -15.30 1.36 5.29
C GLU A 241 -14.43 2.29 4.44
N GLN A 242 -14.59 2.23 3.11
CA GLN A 242 -13.93 3.14 2.18
C GLN A 242 -14.33 4.60 2.45
N GLU A 243 -15.63 4.87 2.63
CA GLU A 243 -16.11 6.21 2.93
C GLU A 243 -15.60 6.70 4.29
N ARG A 244 -15.58 5.84 5.33
CA ARG A 244 -14.99 6.17 6.64
C ARG A 244 -13.50 6.51 6.50
N LEU A 245 -12.73 5.73 5.74
CA LEU A 245 -11.31 6.00 5.50
C LEU A 245 -11.13 7.35 4.80
N LEU A 246 -11.81 7.54 3.67
CA LEU A 246 -11.69 8.75 2.86
C LEU A 246 -12.07 10.00 3.66
N ARG A 247 -13.16 9.93 4.45
CA ARG A 247 -13.54 11.01 5.37
C ARG A 247 -12.51 11.26 6.46
N LEU A 248 -11.86 10.22 6.97
CA LEU A 248 -10.86 10.34 8.03
C LEU A 248 -9.57 11.00 7.52
N ILE A 249 -9.04 10.52 6.39
CA ILE A 249 -7.78 11.03 5.83
C ILE A 249 -7.90 12.41 5.18
N SER A 250 -9.12 12.79 4.76
CA SER A 250 -9.42 14.11 4.20
C SER A 250 -9.69 15.16 5.28
N GLN A 251 -9.29 14.94 6.53
CA GLN A 251 -9.44 15.94 7.58
C GLN A 251 -8.20 16.85 7.59
N PRO A 252 -8.35 18.19 7.67
CA PRO A 252 -7.21 19.11 7.65
C PRO A 252 -6.11 18.78 8.67
N ARG A 253 -6.50 18.28 9.86
CA ARG A 253 -5.55 17.89 10.92
C ARG A 253 -4.67 16.68 10.58
N VAL A 254 -5.08 15.86 9.61
CA VAL A 254 -4.33 14.69 9.14
C VAL A 254 -3.22 15.10 8.17
N GLY A 255 -3.29 16.27 7.55
CA GLY A 255 -2.27 16.73 6.61
C GLY A 255 -2.14 15.83 5.35
N PRO A 256 -1.03 15.95 4.62
CA PRO A 256 -0.80 15.24 3.35
C PRO A 256 -0.80 13.72 3.48
N VAL A 257 -1.53 13.04 2.58
CA VAL A 257 -1.57 11.59 2.47
C VAL A 257 -1.29 11.14 1.04
N ILE A 258 -0.44 10.13 0.89
CA ILE A 258 -0.31 9.32 -0.33
C ILE A 258 -0.68 7.88 0.01
N VAL A 259 -1.48 7.25 -0.84
CA VAL A 259 -1.79 5.83 -0.74
C VAL A 259 -0.78 5.03 -1.57
N LEU A 260 -0.25 3.95 -1.01
CA LEU A 260 0.54 2.94 -1.71
C LEU A 260 -0.25 1.63 -1.68
N SER A 261 -0.40 0.95 -2.82
CA SER A 261 -1.22 -0.27 -2.91
C SER A 261 -0.63 -1.44 -3.70
N GLY A 262 -1.07 -2.66 -3.38
CA GLY A 262 -0.63 -3.93 -3.96
C GLY A 262 -1.73 -4.71 -4.71
N ASP A 263 -1.67 -6.04 -4.62
CA ASP A 263 -2.62 -7.08 -5.12
C ASP A 263 -2.86 -7.16 -6.64
N ALA A 264 -2.87 -6.02 -7.33
CA ALA A 264 -3.30 -5.89 -8.72
C ALA A 264 -2.49 -6.69 -9.76
N HIS A 265 -1.27 -7.13 -9.44
CA HIS A 265 -0.27 -7.70 -10.35
C HIS A 265 0.09 -6.80 -11.55
N TYR A 266 -0.18 -5.50 -11.46
CA TYR A 266 0.39 -4.48 -12.34
C TYR A 266 0.56 -3.15 -11.60
N ALA A 267 1.33 -2.23 -12.17
CA ALA A 267 1.47 -0.89 -11.64
C ALA A 267 0.59 0.14 -12.34
N GLU A 268 0.12 1.12 -11.56
CA GLU A 268 -0.59 2.29 -12.08
C GLU A 268 -0.52 3.45 -11.07
N ILE A 269 -0.86 4.64 -11.55
CA ILE A 269 -1.05 5.81 -10.69
C ILE A 269 -2.48 6.28 -10.85
N SER A 270 -3.17 6.42 -9.73
CA SER A 270 -4.53 6.93 -9.65
C SER A 270 -4.54 8.27 -8.94
N ARG A 271 -5.40 9.17 -9.40
CA ARG A 271 -5.64 10.46 -8.76
C ARG A 271 -7.14 10.68 -8.62
N LYS A 272 -7.60 10.89 -7.39
CA LYS A 272 -8.94 11.37 -7.09
C LYS A 272 -8.84 12.84 -6.70
N ASP A 273 -9.49 13.71 -7.46
CA ASP A 273 -9.58 15.12 -7.10
C ASP A 273 -10.33 15.29 -5.78
N GLY A 274 -9.82 16.20 -4.94
CA GLY A 274 -10.47 16.55 -3.68
C GLY A 274 -11.62 17.54 -3.90
N ASP A 275 -12.50 17.62 -2.91
CA ASP A 275 -13.53 18.67 -2.86
C ASP A 275 -12.91 20.05 -2.59
N GLU A 276 -13.71 21.11 -2.62
CA GLU A 276 -13.23 22.47 -2.37
C GLU A 276 -12.48 22.57 -1.03
N GLY A 277 -11.21 22.98 -1.08
CA GLY A 277 -10.35 23.09 0.10
C GLY A 277 -9.65 21.79 0.51
N ILE A 278 -9.85 20.67 -0.19
CA ILE A 278 -9.21 19.37 0.06
C ILE A 278 -8.25 19.06 -1.11
N GLY A 279 -7.00 18.72 -0.80
CA GLY A 279 -6.02 18.30 -1.80
C GLY A 279 -6.41 17.00 -2.51
N ALA A 280 -5.87 16.77 -3.71
CA ALA A 280 -6.11 15.51 -4.42
C ALA A 280 -5.50 14.32 -3.68
N LEU A 281 -6.20 13.19 -3.67
CA LEU A 281 -5.68 11.93 -3.14
C LEU A 281 -4.99 11.14 -4.24
N TRP A 282 -3.73 10.81 -4.01
CA TRP A 282 -2.90 10.04 -4.92
C TRP A 282 -2.72 8.62 -4.41
N GLU A 283 -2.94 7.66 -5.29
CA GLU A 283 -2.67 6.25 -5.03
C GLU A 283 -1.70 5.70 -6.07
N ILE A 284 -0.67 5.02 -5.58
CA ILE A 284 0.35 4.41 -6.43
C ILE A 284 0.35 2.92 -6.16
N THR A 285 -0.19 2.19 -7.12
CA THR A 285 -0.23 0.74 -7.10
C THR A 285 1.07 0.23 -7.70
N SER A 286 1.80 -0.59 -6.94
CA SER A 286 3.00 -1.29 -7.42
C SER A 286 2.92 -2.76 -7.01
N SER A 287 2.50 -3.56 -7.98
CA SER A 287 2.25 -5.00 -7.86
C SER A 287 2.55 -5.61 -9.24
N GLY A 288 3.21 -6.74 -9.45
CA GLY A 288 4.05 -7.47 -8.53
C GLY A 288 5.53 -7.30 -8.84
N LEU A 289 6.35 -7.58 -7.82
CA LEU A 289 7.80 -7.69 -7.97
C LEU A 289 8.18 -8.82 -8.93
N THR A 290 7.38 -9.89 -8.97
CA THR A 290 7.54 -11.02 -9.90
C THR A 290 6.23 -11.45 -10.58
N GLU A 291 5.09 -11.13 -9.96
CA GLU A 291 3.78 -11.39 -10.53
C GLU A 291 3.38 -10.32 -11.56
N HIS A 292 2.60 -10.74 -12.54
CA HIS A 292 2.14 -9.87 -13.62
C HIS A 292 0.72 -10.24 -14.03
N TRP A 293 -0.05 -9.25 -14.45
CA TRP A 293 -1.39 -9.44 -14.99
C TRP A 293 -1.51 -8.68 -16.31
N PRO A 294 -1.63 -9.38 -17.45
CA PRO A 294 -1.46 -8.78 -18.77
C PRO A 294 -2.61 -7.85 -19.18
N THR A 295 -3.77 -7.95 -18.51
CA THR A 295 -4.96 -7.16 -18.84
C THR A 295 -5.42 -6.32 -17.65
N PRO A 296 -4.76 -5.17 -17.38
CA PRO A 296 -5.21 -4.21 -16.38
C PRO A 296 -6.68 -3.84 -16.56
N GLY A 297 -7.47 -3.97 -15.49
CA GLY A 297 -8.89 -3.66 -15.50
C GLY A 297 -9.18 -2.15 -15.64
N PRO A 298 -10.46 -1.77 -15.78
CA PRO A 298 -10.87 -0.37 -15.82
C PRO A 298 -10.55 0.35 -14.51
N ASN A 299 -10.20 1.62 -14.62
CA ASN A 299 -9.99 2.53 -13.50
C ASN A 299 -10.18 3.97 -14.00
N SER A 300 -11.32 4.58 -13.67
CA SER A 300 -11.63 5.98 -14.02
C SER A 300 -10.72 7.02 -13.39
N PHE A 301 -9.99 6.66 -12.32
CA PHE A 301 -9.02 7.54 -11.65
C PHE A 301 -7.60 7.40 -12.19
N ARG A 302 -7.36 6.44 -13.09
CA ARG A 302 -6.03 6.20 -13.66
C ARG A 302 -5.61 7.42 -14.46
N ILE A 303 -4.48 8.02 -14.07
CA ILE A 303 -3.78 8.96 -14.93
C ILE A 303 -2.78 8.17 -15.76
N GLY A 304 -2.66 8.38 -17.07
CA GLY A 304 -1.69 7.66 -17.92
C GLY A 304 -1.93 6.14 -18.06
N PRO A 305 -0.94 5.36 -18.57
CA PRO A 305 -1.09 3.93 -18.78
C PRO A 305 -0.90 3.12 -17.48
N ALA A 306 -1.39 1.88 -17.50
CA ALA A 306 -0.99 0.83 -16.56
C ALA A 306 0.23 0.07 -17.11
N TYR A 307 1.00 -0.53 -16.20
CA TYR A 307 2.24 -1.25 -16.50
C TYR A 307 2.09 -2.70 -16.05
N PRO A 308 1.67 -3.61 -16.95
CA PRO A 308 1.39 -5.01 -16.61
C PRO A 308 2.64 -5.82 -16.25
N GLN A 309 3.82 -5.35 -16.63
CA GLN A 309 5.08 -6.05 -16.34
C GLN A 309 5.45 -6.01 -14.85
N PRO A 310 6.28 -6.96 -14.36
CA PRO A 310 6.83 -6.89 -13.02
C PRO A 310 7.51 -5.55 -12.75
N ASN A 311 7.30 -4.98 -11.57
CA ASN A 311 7.62 -3.60 -11.26
C ASN A 311 7.85 -3.36 -9.76
N PHE A 312 8.42 -2.20 -9.44
CA PHE A 312 8.46 -1.65 -8.09
C PHE A 312 8.27 -0.12 -8.12
N GLY A 313 7.82 0.42 -6.99
CA GLY A 313 7.60 1.83 -6.78
C GLY A 313 8.76 2.51 -6.06
N ILE A 314 9.01 3.78 -6.38
CA ILE A 314 9.91 4.65 -5.63
C ILE A 314 9.20 5.97 -5.36
N LEU A 315 9.10 6.35 -4.08
CA LEU A 315 8.76 7.69 -3.65
C LEU A 315 10.02 8.38 -3.15
N THR A 316 10.36 9.53 -3.73
CA THR A 316 11.41 10.41 -3.23
C THR A 316 10.79 11.68 -2.68
N VAL A 317 11.18 12.09 -1.48
CA VAL A 317 10.80 13.37 -0.87
C VAL A 317 12.04 14.23 -0.73
N ASP A 318 12.03 15.40 -1.35
CA ASP A 318 13.09 16.40 -1.27
C ASP A 318 12.61 17.57 -0.40
N TRP A 319 13.20 17.70 0.78
CA TRP A 319 12.90 18.70 1.80
C TRP A 319 13.70 20.00 1.63
N ARG A 320 14.65 20.06 0.68
CA ARG A 320 15.50 21.25 0.47
C ARG A 320 14.71 22.48 0.00
N PRO A 321 13.74 22.36 -0.94
CA PRO A 321 12.96 23.50 -1.36
C PRO A 321 11.98 23.96 -0.26
N ALA A 322 11.63 25.25 -0.26
CA ALA A 322 10.66 25.80 0.69
C ALA A 322 9.28 25.10 0.65
N SER A 323 8.84 24.70 -0.55
CA SER A 323 7.74 23.76 -0.75
C SER A 323 8.33 22.39 -1.11
N PRO A 324 8.33 21.42 -0.17
CA PRO A 324 8.94 20.11 -0.41
C PRO A 324 8.39 19.42 -1.65
N GLN A 325 9.27 18.80 -2.42
CA GLN A 325 8.92 18.15 -3.68
C GLN A 325 8.88 16.63 -3.50
N LEU A 326 7.83 16.00 -4.02
CA LEU A 326 7.69 14.56 -4.06
C LEU A 326 7.83 14.10 -5.50
N THR A 327 8.68 13.10 -5.71
CA THR A 327 8.79 12.41 -7.00
C THR A 327 8.30 10.99 -6.80
N VAL A 328 7.20 10.64 -7.47
CA VAL A 328 6.71 9.26 -7.48
C VAL A 328 7.07 8.59 -8.80
N GLY A 329 7.66 7.41 -8.74
CA GLY A 329 8.10 6.66 -9.91
C GLY A 329 7.66 5.21 -9.87
N ILE A 330 7.37 4.68 -11.06
CA ILE A 330 7.22 3.24 -11.30
C ILE A 330 8.43 2.80 -12.12
N HIS A 331 9.08 1.72 -11.69
CA HIS A 331 10.20 1.09 -12.37
C HIS A 331 9.83 -0.34 -12.73
N GLY A 332 10.31 -0.84 -13.88
CA GLY A 332 10.26 -2.26 -14.17
C GLY A 332 11.16 -3.02 -13.21
N ALA A 333 10.90 -4.32 -13.04
CA ALA A 333 11.74 -5.19 -12.24
C ALA A 333 13.21 -5.23 -12.73
N ASP A 334 13.47 -4.83 -13.98
CA ASP A 334 14.80 -4.62 -14.58
C ASP A 334 15.46 -3.29 -14.20
N GLY A 335 14.87 -2.52 -13.28
CA GLY A 335 15.37 -1.24 -12.80
C GLY A 335 15.13 -0.06 -13.74
N ARG A 336 14.55 -0.26 -14.93
CA ARG A 336 14.24 0.84 -15.87
C ARG A 336 13.05 1.64 -15.39
N ARG A 337 13.14 2.96 -15.45
CA ARG A 337 12.03 3.84 -15.09
C ARG A 337 10.95 3.80 -16.18
N LEU A 338 9.75 3.40 -15.78
CA LEU A 338 8.57 3.35 -16.64
C LEU A 338 7.77 4.64 -16.56
N ARG A 339 7.67 5.21 -15.35
CA ARG A 339 6.92 6.44 -15.10
C ARG A 339 7.56 7.31 -14.03
N ARG A 340 7.28 8.61 -14.11
CA ARG A 340 7.56 9.58 -13.05
C ARG A 340 6.50 10.67 -13.02
N GLU A 341 6.06 11.03 -11.82
CA GLU A 341 5.21 12.18 -11.54
C GLU A 341 5.89 13.07 -10.49
N PHE A 342 5.72 14.38 -10.62
CA PHE A 342 6.22 15.37 -9.68
C PHE A 342 5.05 16.03 -8.97
N LEU A 343 5.13 16.10 -7.65
CA LEU A 343 4.11 16.68 -6.80
C LEU A 343 4.76 17.69 -5.86
N LEU A 344 4.04 18.76 -5.55
CA LEU A 344 4.40 19.62 -4.42
C LEU A 344 3.65 19.11 -3.19
N LEU A 345 4.31 19.02 -2.04
CA LEU A 345 3.66 18.59 -0.79
C LEU A 345 2.40 19.41 -0.48
N GLU A 346 2.42 20.71 -0.81
CA GLU A 346 1.29 21.61 -0.64
C GLU A 346 0.08 21.29 -1.53
N SER A 347 0.28 20.64 -2.69
CA SER A 347 -0.82 20.21 -3.55
C SER A 347 -1.64 19.06 -2.95
N LEU A 348 -1.09 18.38 -1.94
CA LEU A 348 -1.75 17.35 -1.15
C LEU A 348 -2.39 17.92 0.13
N MET A 349 -2.12 19.19 0.46
CA MET A 349 -2.66 19.84 1.63
C MET A 349 -4.06 20.41 1.36
N HIS A 350 -4.77 20.67 2.45
CA HIS A 350 -5.97 21.46 2.42
C HIS A 350 -5.61 22.92 2.19
N SER A 351 -6.22 23.54 1.18
CA SER A 351 -6.10 24.99 1.01
C SER A 351 -6.87 25.66 2.16
N PRO A 352 -6.30 26.67 2.86
CA PRO A 352 -7.10 27.51 3.72
C PRO A 352 -8.18 28.16 2.86
N SER A 353 -9.45 27.86 3.15
CA SER A 353 -10.62 28.43 2.47
C SER A 353 -10.45 29.95 2.31
N GLY A 354 -10.63 30.44 1.09
CA GLY A 354 -10.19 31.74 0.64
C GLY A 354 -10.59 32.92 1.53
N GLY A 355 -9.60 33.73 1.89
CA GLY A 355 -9.83 35.16 1.98
C GLY A 355 -10.23 35.67 0.60
N SER A 356 -11.42 36.25 0.50
CA SER A 356 -11.95 36.99 -0.64
C SER A 356 -10.86 37.80 -1.38
N ALA A 357 -10.33 37.23 -2.46
CA ALA A 357 -9.67 38.02 -3.50
C ALA A 357 -10.78 38.52 -4.43
N SER A 358 -11.36 39.65 -4.05
CA SER A 358 -12.18 40.52 -4.90
C SER A 358 -11.57 40.61 -6.30
N ARG A 359 -12.15 39.90 -7.27
CA ARG A 359 -11.96 40.19 -8.69
C ARG A 359 -12.71 41.48 -8.98
N THR A 360 -12.07 42.61 -8.75
CA THR A 360 -12.48 43.86 -9.39
C THR A 360 -12.12 43.74 -10.87
N ALA A 361 -13.11 43.42 -11.69
CA ALA A 361 -13.04 43.59 -13.13
C ALA A 361 -12.86 45.09 -13.42
N ARG A 362 -11.64 45.51 -13.77
CA ARG A 362 -11.44 46.77 -14.50
C ARG A 362 -11.62 46.48 -15.99
N SER A 363 -12.74 46.95 -16.53
CA SER A 363 -13.01 47.01 -17.96
C SER A 363 -11.90 47.77 -18.70
N PRO A 364 -11.48 47.35 -19.90
CA PRO A 364 -10.62 48.17 -20.74
C PRO A 364 -11.48 49.29 -21.37
N GLN A 365 -11.16 50.54 -21.05
CA GLN A 365 -11.60 51.68 -21.85
C GLN A 365 -10.98 51.56 -23.24
N ARG A 366 -11.84 51.45 -24.26
CA ARG A 366 -11.47 51.62 -25.66
C ARG A 366 -11.07 53.08 -25.88
N PHE A 367 -9.81 53.31 -26.25
CA PHE A 367 -9.42 54.45 -27.05
C PHE A 367 -9.77 54.14 -28.51
N MET A 368 -10.56 54.99 -29.17
CA MET A 368 -10.34 55.39 -30.57
C MET A 368 -11.11 56.70 -30.85
N ALA A 369 -10.42 57.52 -31.65
CA ALA A 369 -10.71 58.82 -32.26
C ALA A 369 -12.16 59.29 -32.37
#